data_AF-A0A7W9PA16-F1
#
_entry.id   AF-A0A7W9PA16-F1
#
_cell.length_a   1.000
_cell.length_b   1.000
_cell.length_c   1.000
_cell.angle_alpha   90.00
_cell.angle_beta   90.00
_cell.angle_gamma   90.00
#
_symmetry.space_group_name_H-M   'P 1'
#
loop_
_entity.id
_entity.type
_entity.pdbx_description
1 polymer ?
#
loop_
_entity_poly.entity_id
_entity_poly.type
_entity_poly.pdbx_seq_one_letter_code
_entity_poly.pdbx_strand_id
1 'polypeptide(L)'
;MRPPRLLLQVAAAAAAVVWTAAAAWSVAIGLFAAADTRCGATSARVDMTGGWWVIATLAVWTLPFALCAFVFRPRWAVPAAWTAVIVDLVVVAAMFAHPIRFCW
;
A
#
# COMPACT_ATOMS: atom_id res chain seq x y z
N MET A 1 -17.17 31.66 8.01
CA MET A 1 -18.15 30.65 7.56
C MET A 1 -17.50 29.28 7.64
N ARG A 2 -17.99 28.37 8.49
CA ARG A 2 -17.46 26.99 8.53
C ARG A 2 -17.94 26.26 7.28
N PRO A 3 -17.07 25.63 6.47
CA PRO A 3 -17.54 24.83 5.35
C PRO A 3 -18.49 23.74 5.87
N PRO A 4 -19.55 23.40 5.11
CA PRO A 4 -20.48 22.36 5.52
C PRO A 4 -19.69 21.04 5.67
N ARG A 5 -19.89 20.36 6.80
CA ARG A 5 -19.16 19.13 7.17
C ARG A 5 -19.16 18.07 6.07
N LEU A 6 -20.22 18.04 5.25
CA LEU A 6 -20.36 17.15 4.10
C LEU A 6 -19.27 17.38 3.04
N LEU A 7 -18.97 18.63 2.69
CA LEU A 7 -17.91 18.95 1.71
C LEU A 7 -16.54 18.49 2.19
N LEU A 8 -16.28 18.64 3.49
CA LEU A 8 -15.02 18.18 4.09
C LEU A 8 -14.90 16.65 4.05
N GLN A 9 -16.01 15.93 4.29
CA GLN A 9 -16.05 14.46 4.21
C GLN A 9 -15.85 13.96 2.79
N VAL A 10 -16.51 14.58 1.80
CA VAL A 10 -16.36 14.22 0.39
C VAL A 10 -14.93 14.47 -0.09
N ALA A 11 -14.35 15.62 0.27
CA ALA A 11 -12.96 15.93 -0.06
C ALA A 11 -11.98 14.93 0.58
N ALA A 12 -12.18 14.56 1.85
CA ALA A 12 -11.35 13.57 2.52
C ALA A 12 -11.48 12.18 1.89
N ALA A 13 -12.69 11.76 1.50
CA ALA A 13 -12.92 10.51 0.80
C ALA A 13 -12.24 10.48 -0.57
N ALA A 14 -12.38 11.55 -1.37
CA ALA A 14 -11.72 11.68 -2.66
C ALA A 14 -10.19 11.66 -2.52
N ALA A 15 -9.64 12.36 -1.53
CA ALA A 15 -8.21 12.34 -1.23
C ALA A 15 -7.71 10.94 -0.85
N ALA A 16 -8.47 10.21 -0.03
CA ALA A 16 -8.13 8.83 0.34
C ALA A 16 -8.14 7.88 -0.86
N VAL A 17 -9.10 8.05 -1.79
CA VAL A 17 -9.17 7.26 -3.03
C VAL A 17 -7.95 7.56 -3.92
N VAL A 18 -7.64 8.84 -4.15
CA VAL A 18 -6.48 9.24 -4.96
C VAL A 18 -5.18 8.74 -4.35
N TRP A 19 -5.04 8.86 -3.02
CA TRP A 19 -3.88 8.37 -2.28
C TRP A 19 -3.70 6.85 -2.43
N THR A 20 -4.80 6.11 -2.32
CA THR A 20 -4.78 4.65 -2.48
C THR A 20 -4.48 4.23 -3.92
N ALA A 21 -5.04 4.93 -4.91
CA ALA A 21 -4.74 4.68 -6.32
C ALA A 21 -3.26 4.94 -6.65
N ALA A 22 -2.69 6.04 -6.14
CA ALA A 22 -1.28 6.36 -6.32
C ALA A 22 -0.37 5.31 -5.66
N ALA A 23 -0.70 4.87 -4.44
CA ALA A 23 0.03 3.80 -3.77
C ALA A 23 -0.05 2.47 -4.54
N ALA A 24 -1.23 2.09 -5.01
CA ALA A 24 -1.42 0.86 -5.80
C ALA A 24 -0.60 0.89 -7.10
N TRP A 25 -0.59 2.03 -7.80
CA TRP A 25 0.22 2.22 -8.99
C TRP A 25 1.73 2.12 -8.69
N SER A 26 2.19 2.75 -7.60
CA SER A 26 3.60 2.69 -7.18
C SER A 26 4.03 1.28 -6.74
N VAL A 27 3.14 0.54 -6.06
CA VAL A 27 3.36 -0.87 -5.71
C VAL A 27 3.48 -1.72 -6.97
N ALA A 28 2.62 -1.51 -7.97
CA ALA A 28 2.74 -2.23 -9.25
C ALA A 28 4.11 -2.01 -9.90
N ILE A 29 4.59 -0.76 -9.96
CA ILE A 29 5.94 -0.44 -10.47
C ILE A 29 7.02 -1.15 -9.64
N GLY A 30 6.92 -1.12 -8.31
CA GLY A 30 7.86 -1.80 -7.42
C GLY A 30 7.89 -3.32 -7.62
N LEU A 31 6.73 -3.93 -7.84
CA LEU A 31 6.61 -5.37 -8.14
C LEU A 31 7.23 -5.72 -9.50
N PHE A 32 7.05 -4.87 -10.51
CA PHE A 32 7.74 -5.03 -11.80
C PHE A 32 9.26 -4.92 -11.64
N ALA A 33 9.74 -3.90 -10.93
CA ALA A 33 11.17 -3.76 -10.64
C ALA A 33 11.73 -4.93 -9.82
N ALA A 34 10.91 -5.50 -8.92
CA ALA A 34 11.26 -6.66 -8.11
C ALA A 34 11.36 -7.97 -8.90
N ALA A 35 10.73 -8.05 -10.08
CA ALA A 35 10.74 -9.24 -10.91
C ALA A 35 12.03 -9.38 -11.75
N ASP A 36 12.83 -8.33 -11.87
CA ASP A 36 13.76 -8.21 -12.99
C ASP A 36 15.08 -9.03 -12.84
N THR A 37 15.50 -9.58 -13.98
CA THR A 37 16.73 -10.35 -14.33
C THR A 37 16.81 -11.87 -14.05
N ARG A 38 15.91 -12.51 -13.30
CA ARG A 38 16.05 -13.95 -12.95
C ARG A 38 14.85 -14.85 -13.23
N CYS A 39 13.84 -14.36 -13.94
CA CYS A 39 12.66 -15.15 -14.33
C CYS A 39 12.98 -16.39 -15.22
N GLY A 40 14.22 -16.53 -15.72
CA GLY A 40 14.72 -17.73 -16.41
C GLY A 40 15.67 -18.62 -15.58
N ALA A 41 15.96 -18.28 -14.31
CA ALA A 41 16.84 -19.05 -13.44
C ALA A 41 16.04 -20.03 -12.56
N THR A 42 16.64 -21.17 -12.21
CA THR A 42 16.01 -22.26 -11.44
C THR A 42 15.57 -21.88 -10.01
N SER A 43 15.90 -20.68 -9.53
CA SER A 43 15.38 -20.13 -8.27
C SER A 43 14.89 -18.70 -8.48
N ALA A 44 13.58 -18.54 -8.69
CA ALA A 44 12.94 -17.22 -8.69
C ALA A 44 13.14 -16.55 -7.33
N ARG A 45 13.68 -15.33 -7.34
CA ARG A 45 13.92 -14.52 -6.14
C ARG A 45 13.50 -13.09 -6.43
N VAL A 46 12.96 -12.42 -5.42
CA VAL A 46 12.62 -11.00 -5.45
C VAL A 46 13.91 -10.18 -5.51
N ASP A 47 14.03 -9.26 -6.47
CA ASP A 47 15.04 -8.21 -6.38
C ASP A 47 14.67 -7.25 -5.25
N MET A 48 15.61 -7.07 -4.32
CA MET A 48 15.37 -6.29 -3.11
C MET A 48 15.23 -4.81 -3.43
N THR A 49 15.75 -4.30 -4.55
CA THR A 49 15.54 -2.90 -4.94
C THR A 49 14.05 -2.61 -5.13
N GLY A 50 13.36 -3.44 -5.93
CA GLY A 50 11.92 -3.35 -6.11
C GLY A 50 11.14 -3.75 -4.84
N GLY A 51 11.61 -4.76 -4.12
CA GLY A 51 10.99 -5.20 -2.86
C GLY A 51 10.96 -4.11 -1.80
N TRP A 52 12.06 -3.37 -1.61
CA TRP A 52 12.13 -2.22 -0.72
C TRP A 52 11.20 -1.08 -1.16
N TRP A 53 11.07 -0.86 -2.47
CA TRP A 53 10.14 0.14 -2.98
C TRP A 53 8.68 -0.16 -2.63
N VAL A 54 8.27 -1.43 -2.76
CA VAL A 54 6.93 -1.90 -2.38
C VAL A 54 6.71 -1.70 -0.87
N ILE A 55 7.65 -2.16 -0.04
CA ILE A 55 7.57 -2.03 1.43
C ILE A 55 7.47 -0.55 1.85
N ALA A 56 8.32 0.31 1.29
CA ALA A 56 8.31 1.74 1.59
C ALA A 56 7.00 2.40 1.16
N THR A 57 6.48 2.07 -0.03
CA THR A 57 5.20 2.60 -0.51
C THR A 57 4.04 2.20 0.40
N LEU A 58 3.97 0.94 0.81
CA LEU A 58 2.94 0.43 1.72
C LEU A 58 3.01 1.09 3.09
N ALA A 59 4.20 1.23 3.67
CA ALA A 59 4.40 1.95 4.93
C ALA A 59 3.90 3.39 4.86
N VAL A 60 4.22 4.11 3.77
CA VAL A 60 3.75 5.48 3.53
C VAL A 60 2.24 5.52 3.31
N TRP A 61 1.67 4.54 2.60
CA TRP A 61 0.24 4.45 2.37
C TRP A 61 -0.57 4.24 3.66
N THR A 62 -0.05 3.44 4.60
CA THR A 62 -0.72 3.11 5.86
C THR A 62 -0.67 4.25 6.89
N LEU A 63 0.31 5.17 6.79
CA LEU A 63 0.51 6.26 7.75
C LEU A 63 -0.73 7.12 8.04
N PRO A 64 -1.49 7.63 7.04
CA PRO A 64 -2.67 8.44 7.30
C PRO A 64 -3.74 7.70 8.12
N PHE A 65 -3.92 6.39 7.90
CA PHE A 65 -4.88 5.59 8.64
C PHE A 65 -4.43 5.37 10.09
N ALA A 66 -3.15 5.05 10.29
CA ALA A 66 -2.55 4.88 11.62
C ALA A 66 -2.57 6.20 12.42
N LEU A 67 -2.21 7.32 11.79
CA LEU A 67 -2.27 8.65 12.39
C LEU A 67 -3.70 9.04 12.76
N CYS A 68 -4.66 8.78 11.86
CA CYS A 68 -6.08 9.02 12.17
C CYS A 68 -6.56 8.19 13.36
N ALA A 69 -6.17 6.92 13.44
CA ALA A 69 -6.50 6.04 14.55
C ALA A 69 -5.85 6.52 15.87
N PHE A 70 -4.61 7.00 15.83
CA PHE A 70 -3.87 7.44 17.00
C PHE A 70 -4.35 8.79 17.55
N VAL A 71 -4.53 9.78 16.67
CA VAL A 71 -4.82 11.18 17.03
C VAL A 71 -6.30 11.41 17.31
N PHE A 72 -7.18 11.02 16.38
CA PHE A 72 -8.60 11.33 16.48
C PHE A 72 -9.41 10.23 17.17
N ARG A 73 -8.86 9.01 17.24
CA ARG A 73 -9.46 7.81 17.85
C ARG A 73 -10.96 7.57 17.52
N PRO A 74 -11.46 7.83 16.30
CA PRO A 74 -12.84 7.48 16.01
C PRO A 74 -12.98 5.96 15.94
N ARG A 75 -14.14 5.43 16.34
CA ARG A 75 -14.41 3.98 16.40
C ARG A 75 -14.09 3.23 15.10
N TRP A 76 -14.16 3.90 13.96
CA TRP A 76 -13.91 3.34 12.64
C TRP A 76 -12.46 3.46 12.16
N ALA A 77 -11.61 4.31 12.76
CA ALA A 77 -10.23 4.47 12.30
C ALA A 77 -9.33 3.31 12.74
N VAL A 78 -9.56 2.74 13.94
CA VAL A 78 -8.81 1.57 14.42
C VAL A 78 -8.98 0.37 13.48
N PRO A 79 -10.21 -0.08 13.13
CA PRO A 79 -10.36 -1.18 12.18
C PRO A 79 -9.82 -0.82 10.79
N ALA A 80 -9.97 0.43 10.33
CA ALA A 80 -9.39 0.85 9.03
C ALA A 80 -7.86 0.74 9.01
N ALA A 81 -7.18 1.19 10.07
CA ALA A 81 -5.73 1.07 10.20
C ALA A 81 -5.27 -0.39 10.26
N TRP A 82 -5.98 -1.24 11.02
CA TRP A 82 -5.72 -2.68 11.03
C TRP A 82 -5.88 -3.32 9.65
N THR A 83 -6.93 -2.93 8.92
CA THR A 83 -7.17 -3.45 7.57
C THR A 83 -6.04 -3.05 6.63
N ALA A 84 -5.55 -1.81 6.72
CA ALA A 84 -4.40 -1.35 5.94
C ALA A 84 -3.14 -2.17 6.23
N VAL A 85 -2.81 -2.39 7.52
CA VAL A 85 -1.67 -3.23 7.92
C VAL A 85 -1.80 -4.67 7.41
N ILE A 86 -3.01 -5.26 7.46
CA ILE A 86 -3.24 -6.62 6.94
C ILE A 86 -3.01 -6.65 5.43
N VAL A 87 -3.49 -5.65 4.69
CA VAL A 87 -3.25 -5.53 3.25
C VAL A 87 -1.75 -5.45 2.96
N ASP A 88 -1.01 -4.61 3.69
CA ASP A 88 0.45 -4.49 3.54
C ASP A 88 1.15 -5.85 3.72
N LEU A 89 0.81 -6.56 4.79
CA LEU A 89 1.37 -7.88 5.09
C LEU A 89 1.06 -8.89 4.00
N VAL A 90 -0.17 -8.91 3.49
CA VAL A 90 -0.58 -9.82 2.41
C VAL A 90 0.20 -9.52 1.13
N VAL A 91 0.35 -8.24 0.75
CA VAL A 91 1.08 -7.85 -0.45
C VAL A 91 2.55 -8.23 -0.34
N VAL A 92 3.21 -7.92 0.77
CA VAL A 92 4.61 -8.26 1.01
C VAL A 92 4.81 -9.78 1.06
N ALA A 93 3.94 -10.51 1.75
CA ALA A 93 4.01 -11.98 1.80
C ALA A 93 3.82 -12.59 0.42
N ALA A 94 2.85 -12.10 -0.37
CA ALA A 94 2.60 -12.59 -1.73
C ALA A 94 3.80 -12.32 -2.65
N MET A 95 4.45 -11.15 -2.52
CA MET A 95 5.66 -10.81 -3.26
C MET A 95 6.78 -11.84 -3.05
N PHE A 96 7.02 -12.25 -1.79
CA PHE A 96 8.07 -13.21 -1.45
C PHE A 96 7.68 -14.68 -1.67
N ALA A 97 6.40 -15.03 -1.47
CA ALA A 97 5.92 -16.40 -1.62
C ALA A 97 5.74 -16.81 -3.09
N HIS A 98 5.42 -15.84 -3.96
CA HIS A 98 5.11 -16.11 -5.37
C HIS A 98 5.86 -15.17 -6.32
N PRO A 99 7.21 -15.09 -6.26
CA PRO A 99 7.99 -14.19 -7.11
C PRO A 99 7.75 -14.42 -8.61
N ILE A 100 7.44 -15.67 -9.01
CA ILE A 100 7.16 -16.06 -10.40
C ILE A 100 5.90 -15.36 -10.95
N ARG A 101 4.91 -15.03 -10.10
CA ARG A 101 3.66 -14.37 -10.56
C ARG A 101 3.87 -12.93 -11.02
N PHE A 102 5.04 -12.37 -10.76
CA PHE A 102 5.41 -11.02 -11.16
C PHE A 102 6.35 -11.02 -12.38
N CYS A 103 6.73 -12.20 -12.89
CA CYS A 103 7.38 -12.37 -14.18
C CYS A 103 6.33 -12.24 -15.30
N TRP A 104 6.15 -11.02 -15.82
CA TRP A 104 5.29 -10.71 -16.97
C TRP A 104 6.12 -10.22 -18.14
#